data_AF-A0A838RHL3-F1
#
_entry.id   AF-A0A838RHL3-F1
#
_cell.length_a   1.000
_cell.length_b   1.000
_cell.length_c   1.000
_cell.angle_alpha   90.00
_cell.angle_beta   90.00
_cell.angle_gamma   90.00
#
_symmetry.space_group_name_H-M   'P 1'
#
loop_
_entity.id
_entity.type
_entity.pdbx_description
1 polymer ?
#
loop_
_entity_poly.entity_id
_entity_poly.type
_entity_poly.pdbx_seq_one_letter_code
_entity_poly.pdbx_strand_id
1 'polypeptide(L)'
;MSASSPQPSAAHTDSSISGEVLVHALASYDVPFLAGEEGSRESDEERLTPATLMSALVTHPDPRLRLALIPLLVRHPRFSQEAERVADQLPAMVRAYFQCFYTAARLLQTIHQAELELYLGKQPPLPDLFGAALDLPEDSPEETLRVLGERQQQLLGRCEKPLGLPLGSGVAHRTAIAVGGVVVQGFFIPFSGSGTLTESCAGANPPGCYEAEMSSA
;
A
#
# COMPACT_ATOMS: atom_id res chain seq x y z
N MET A 1 -18.77 -9.97 56.37
CA MET A 1 -19.40 -9.13 55.32
C MET A 1 -18.29 -8.28 54.74
N SER A 2 -17.61 -8.80 53.71
CA SER A 2 -16.47 -8.13 53.07
C SER A 2 -16.94 -7.56 51.74
N ALA A 3 -17.02 -6.24 51.65
CA ALA A 3 -17.28 -5.53 50.42
C ALA A 3 -16.02 -5.56 49.57
N SER A 4 -16.05 -6.32 48.48
CA SER A 4 -15.02 -6.29 47.44
C SER A 4 -15.37 -5.15 46.48
N SER A 5 -14.63 -4.05 46.56
CA SER A 5 -14.77 -2.92 45.64
C SER A 5 -14.36 -3.32 44.23
N PRO A 6 -15.11 -2.95 43.18
CA PRO A 6 -14.67 -3.12 41.80
C PRO A 6 -13.56 -2.10 41.48
N GLN A 7 -12.41 -2.59 41.05
CA GLN A 7 -11.37 -1.74 40.46
C GLN A 7 -11.88 -1.12 39.15
N PRO A 8 -11.65 0.19 38.90
CA PRO A 8 -11.87 0.78 37.59
C PRO A 8 -10.76 0.30 36.64
N SER A 9 -11.14 -0.53 35.68
CA SER A 9 -10.28 -0.91 34.55
C SER A 9 -10.09 0.34 33.68
N ALA A 10 -8.88 0.89 33.72
CA ALA A 10 -8.46 1.98 32.83
C ALA A 10 -8.36 1.45 31.40
N ALA A 11 -9.47 1.50 30.67
CA ALA A 11 -9.48 1.35 29.21
C ALA A 11 -8.83 2.60 28.62
N HIS A 12 -7.54 2.53 28.34
CA HIS A 12 -6.88 3.45 27.42
C HIS A 12 -7.36 3.15 26.00
N THR A 13 -8.47 3.77 25.60
CA THR A 13 -8.89 3.85 24.20
C THR A 13 -8.06 4.90 23.49
N ASP A 14 -6.84 4.52 23.10
CA ASP A 14 -6.30 5.01 21.84
C ASP A 14 -7.14 4.32 20.75
N SER A 15 -8.27 4.94 20.38
CA SER A 15 -9.29 4.39 19.47
C SER A 15 -8.77 4.33 18.03
N SER A 16 -7.72 3.57 17.80
CA SER A 16 -7.38 3.08 16.46
C SER A 16 -8.49 2.13 16.00
N ILE A 17 -9.03 2.38 14.81
CA ILE A 17 -10.08 1.52 14.24
C ILE A 17 -9.49 0.12 14.06
N SER A 18 -10.11 -0.88 14.70
CA SER A 18 -9.67 -2.28 14.62
C SER A 18 -9.71 -2.80 13.19
N GLY A 19 -8.79 -3.72 12.87
CA GLY A 19 -8.77 -4.41 11.57
C GLY A 19 -10.08 -5.15 11.27
N GLU A 20 -10.75 -5.71 12.27
CA GLU A 20 -12.06 -6.37 12.09
C GLU A 20 -13.13 -5.39 11.62
N VAL A 21 -13.20 -4.21 12.22
CA VAL A 21 -14.13 -3.13 11.82
C VAL A 21 -13.84 -2.69 10.38
N LEU A 22 -12.57 -2.63 9.97
CA LEU A 22 -12.22 -2.33 8.58
C LEU A 22 -12.63 -3.43 7.60
N VAL A 23 -12.49 -4.70 7.97
CA VAL A 23 -12.94 -5.83 7.15
C VAL A 23 -14.46 -5.82 7.00
N HIS A 24 -15.20 -5.57 8.08
CA HIS A 24 -16.66 -5.43 8.03
C HIS A 24 -17.09 -4.23 7.20
N ALA A 25 -16.43 -3.07 7.35
CA ALA A 25 -16.69 -1.89 6.55
C ALA A 25 -16.44 -2.17 5.04
N LEU A 26 -15.34 -2.82 4.68
CA LEU A 26 -15.05 -3.24 3.29
C LEU A 26 -16.14 -4.17 2.74
N ALA A 27 -16.60 -5.15 3.52
CA ALA A 27 -17.69 -6.03 3.12
C ALA A 27 -19.01 -5.26 2.90
N SER A 28 -19.29 -4.23 3.70
CA SER A 28 -20.47 -3.36 3.51
C SER A 28 -20.43 -2.57 2.20
N TYR A 29 -19.23 -2.36 1.65
CA TYR A 29 -18.98 -1.79 0.34
C TYR A 29 -18.74 -2.88 -0.73
N ASP A 30 -19.16 -4.13 -0.52
CA ASP A 30 -19.06 -5.20 -1.54
C ASP A 30 -17.61 -5.46 -1.99
N VAL A 31 -16.65 -5.32 -1.07
CA VAL A 31 -15.23 -5.63 -1.27
C VAL A 31 -14.85 -6.78 -0.33
N PRO A 32 -15.10 -8.05 -0.71
CA PRO A 32 -14.76 -9.22 0.10
C PRO A 32 -13.25 -9.49 0.00
N PHE A 33 -12.44 -8.67 0.67
CA PHE A 33 -10.97 -8.72 0.53
C PHE A 33 -10.30 -9.70 1.51
N LEU A 34 -10.89 -9.92 2.70
CA LEU A 34 -10.30 -10.77 3.77
C LEU A 34 -11.32 -11.61 4.55
N ALA A 35 -12.62 -11.35 4.40
CA ALA A 35 -13.64 -12.20 5.00
C ALA A 35 -13.76 -13.47 4.14
N GLY A 36 -13.43 -14.63 4.70
CA GLY A 36 -13.90 -15.89 4.14
C GLY A 36 -15.42 -15.87 4.00
N GLU A 37 -15.98 -16.72 3.13
CA GLU A 37 -17.40 -16.73 2.76
C GLU A 37 -18.40 -16.86 3.94
N GLU A 38 -17.92 -17.09 5.16
CA GLU A 38 -18.71 -17.40 6.36
C GLU A 38 -18.95 -16.19 7.30
N GLY A 39 -18.42 -15.01 6.97
CA GLY A 39 -18.61 -13.79 7.76
C GLY A 39 -19.97 -13.15 7.55
N SER A 40 -20.93 -13.54 8.40
CA SER A 40 -22.33 -13.09 8.46
C SER A 40 -22.57 -11.63 8.05
N ARG A 41 -23.41 -11.48 7.01
CA ARG A 41 -24.20 -10.29 6.72
C ARG A 41 -25.04 -9.96 7.97
N GLU A 42 -25.14 -8.68 8.32
CA GLU A 42 -26.00 -8.14 9.41
C GLU A 42 -25.33 -7.98 10.78
N SER A 43 -24.18 -7.31 10.81
CA SER A 43 -23.87 -6.46 11.97
C SER A 43 -24.35 -5.05 11.64
N ASP A 44 -25.20 -4.44 12.48
CA ASP A 44 -25.52 -3.00 12.48
C ASP A 44 -24.30 -2.14 12.89
N GLU A 45 -23.10 -2.56 12.48
CA GLU A 45 -21.88 -1.82 12.71
C GLU A 45 -21.92 -0.53 11.93
N GLU A 46 -21.48 0.53 12.60
CA GLU A 46 -21.46 1.89 12.11
C GLU A 46 -20.70 1.96 10.78
N ARG A 47 -21.44 2.23 9.70
CA ARG A 47 -20.86 2.36 8.35
C ARG A 47 -19.88 3.53 8.35
N LEU A 48 -18.59 3.20 8.23
CA LEU A 48 -17.56 4.22 8.10
C LEU A 48 -17.80 5.06 6.85
N THR A 49 -17.65 6.38 6.99
CA THR A 49 -17.68 7.28 5.84
C THR A 49 -16.53 6.94 4.88
N PRO A 50 -16.67 7.18 3.56
CA PRO A 50 -15.61 6.88 2.60
C PRO A 50 -14.24 7.46 2.97
N ALA A 51 -14.21 8.72 3.42
CA ALA A 51 -12.97 9.37 3.84
C ALA A 51 -12.35 8.70 5.08
N THR A 52 -13.16 8.39 6.10
CA THR A 52 -12.71 7.70 7.30
C THR A 52 -12.17 6.31 6.96
N LEU A 53 -12.88 5.56 6.12
CA LEU A 53 -12.46 4.22 5.69
C LEU A 53 -11.13 4.28 4.93
N MET A 54 -11.00 5.17 3.94
CA MET A 54 -9.75 5.31 3.17
C MET A 54 -8.56 5.71 4.05
N SER A 55 -8.74 6.68 4.94
CA SER A 55 -7.70 7.11 5.88
C SER A 55 -7.31 5.98 6.84
N ALA A 56 -8.28 5.24 7.36
CA ALA A 56 -8.03 4.14 8.26
C ALA A 56 -7.30 2.99 7.55
N LEU A 57 -7.71 2.62 6.33
CA LEU A 57 -7.04 1.58 5.55
C LEU A 57 -5.58 1.90 5.28
N VAL A 58 -5.26 3.11 4.81
CA VAL A 58 -3.86 3.46 4.46
C VAL A 58 -2.95 3.60 5.69
N THR A 59 -3.49 4.05 6.82
CA THR A 59 -2.73 4.18 8.08
C THR A 59 -2.60 2.87 8.85
N HIS A 60 -3.41 1.85 8.52
CA HIS A 60 -3.41 0.58 9.23
C HIS A 60 -2.06 -0.15 9.10
N PRO A 61 -1.53 -0.77 10.17
CA PRO A 61 -0.23 -1.45 10.14
C PRO A 61 -0.19 -2.71 9.26
N ASP A 62 -1.32 -3.41 9.08
CA ASP A 62 -1.43 -4.57 8.20
C ASP A 62 -1.33 -4.17 6.71
N PRO A 63 -0.31 -4.63 5.96
CA PRO A 63 -0.17 -4.34 4.53
C PRO A 63 -1.32 -4.87 3.67
N ARG A 64 -1.98 -5.96 4.09
CA ARG A 64 -3.13 -6.51 3.36
C ARG A 64 -4.27 -5.51 3.38
N LEU A 65 -4.61 -4.97 4.56
CA LEU A 65 -5.65 -3.95 4.69
C LEU A 65 -5.31 -2.68 3.90
N ARG A 66 -4.03 -2.26 3.86
CA ARG A 66 -3.62 -1.15 2.97
C ARG A 66 -3.89 -1.45 1.49
N LEU A 67 -3.60 -2.67 1.03
CA LEU A 67 -3.84 -3.10 -0.35
C LEU A 67 -5.32 -3.15 -0.71
N ALA A 68 -6.22 -3.37 0.26
CA ALA A 68 -7.67 -3.37 0.06
C ALA A 68 -8.21 -2.03 -0.49
N LEU A 69 -7.43 -0.95 -0.36
CA LEU A 69 -7.76 0.35 -0.92
C LEU A 69 -7.89 0.30 -2.46
N ILE A 70 -7.10 -0.54 -3.14
CA ILE A 70 -7.15 -0.70 -4.60
C ILE A 70 -8.51 -1.24 -5.05
N PRO A 71 -8.95 -2.45 -4.64
CA PRO A 71 -10.25 -2.98 -5.05
C PRO A 71 -11.40 -2.11 -4.55
N LEU A 72 -11.27 -1.41 -3.41
CA LEU A 72 -12.27 -0.45 -2.94
C LEU A 72 -12.48 0.69 -3.96
N LEU A 73 -11.40 1.31 -4.43
CA LEU A 73 -11.47 2.42 -5.39
C LEU A 73 -11.93 1.97 -6.78
N VAL A 74 -11.54 0.76 -7.21
CA VAL A 74 -12.03 0.16 -8.47
C VAL A 74 -13.53 -0.12 -8.40
N ARG A 75 -14.02 -0.66 -7.27
CA ARG A 75 -15.44 -0.97 -7.06
C ARG A 75 -16.29 0.29 -6.87
N HIS A 76 -15.74 1.33 -6.23
CA HIS A 76 -16.44 2.59 -5.92
C HIS A 76 -15.68 3.83 -6.41
N PRO A 77 -15.64 4.11 -7.73
CA PRO A 77 -14.89 5.25 -8.26
C PRO A 77 -15.36 6.62 -7.73
N ARG A 78 -16.60 6.72 -7.22
CA ARG A 78 -17.13 7.93 -6.59
C ARG A 78 -16.36 8.36 -5.35
N PHE A 79 -15.61 7.46 -4.71
CA PHE A 79 -14.78 7.79 -3.54
C PHE A 79 -13.62 8.72 -3.90
N SER A 80 -13.30 8.86 -5.19
CA SER A 80 -12.35 9.88 -5.68
C SER A 80 -12.69 11.31 -5.25
N GLN A 81 -13.98 11.62 -5.00
CA GLN A 81 -14.41 12.94 -4.51
C GLN A 81 -13.80 13.29 -3.14
N GLU A 82 -13.45 12.29 -2.34
CA GLU A 82 -12.86 12.47 -1.00
C GLU A 82 -11.34 12.24 -1.00
N ALA A 83 -10.77 11.77 -2.11
CA ALA A 83 -9.39 11.27 -2.14
C ALA A 83 -8.34 12.38 -1.90
N GLU A 84 -8.51 13.56 -2.52
CA GLU A 84 -7.60 14.70 -2.29
C GLU A 84 -7.67 15.16 -0.82
N ARG A 85 -8.89 15.31 -0.28
CA ARG A 85 -9.11 15.70 1.10
C ARG A 85 -8.48 14.73 2.10
N VAL A 86 -8.57 13.43 1.83
CA VAL A 86 -7.90 12.39 2.62
C VAL A 86 -6.38 12.54 2.51
N ALA A 87 -5.84 12.68 1.29
CA ALA A 87 -4.41 12.83 1.06
C ALA A 87 -3.83 14.04 1.82
N ASP A 88 -4.54 15.16 1.86
CA ASP A 88 -4.11 16.39 2.53
C ASP A 88 -4.00 16.25 4.06
N GLN A 89 -4.77 15.34 4.65
CA GLN A 89 -4.79 15.11 6.10
C GLN A 89 -3.73 14.09 6.56
N LEU A 90 -3.14 13.34 5.63
CA LEU A 90 -2.21 12.27 5.94
C LEU A 90 -0.78 12.80 6.16
N PRO A 91 0.00 12.19 7.08
CA PRO A 91 1.43 12.42 7.17
C PRO A 91 2.12 12.15 5.82
N ALA A 92 3.18 12.90 5.49
CA ALA A 92 3.80 12.90 4.16
C ALA A 92 4.11 11.50 3.60
N MET A 93 4.62 10.58 4.43
CA MET A 93 4.92 9.21 4.02
C MET A 93 3.64 8.39 3.73
N VAL A 94 2.63 8.49 4.59
CA VAL A 94 1.35 7.79 4.41
C VAL A 94 0.59 8.35 3.20
N ARG A 95 0.66 9.67 3.00
CA ARG A 95 0.13 10.34 1.82
C ARG A 95 0.75 9.79 0.54
N ALA A 96 2.07 9.59 0.50
CA ALA A 96 2.73 9.00 -0.66
C ALA A 96 2.21 7.58 -0.96
N TYR A 97 2.02 6.74 0.07
CA TYR A 97 1.40 5.43 -0.12
C TYR A 97 -0.04 5.51 -0.62
N PHE A 98 -0.85 6.41 -0.07
CA PHE A 98 -2.21 6.64 -0.53
C PHE A 98 -2.25 7.00 -2.02
N GLN A 99 -1.40 7.94 -2.42
CA GLN A 99 -1.27 8.39 -3.81
C GLN A 99 -0.85 7.24 -4.74
N CYS A 100 0.10 6.40 -4.30
CA CYS A 100 0.49 5.20 -5.05
C CYS A 100 -0.67 4.23 -5.22
N PHE A 101 -1.39 3.88 -4.15
CA PHE A 101 -2.52 2.95 -4.24
C PHE A 101 -3.68 3.50 -5.08
N TYR A 102 -3.99 4.79 -4.95
CA TYR A 102 -5.00 5.44 -5.78
C TYR A 102 -4.61 5.37 -7.27
N THR A 103 -3.36 5.71 -7.58
CA THR A 103 -2.89 5.70 -8.97
C THR A 103 -2.82 4.29 -9.54
N ALA A 104 -2.44 3.29 -8.72
CA ALA A 104 -2.51 1.88 -9.11
C ALA A 104 -3.95 1.46 -9.43
N ALA A 105 -4.94 1.85 -8.61
CA ALA A 105 -6.35 1.57 -8.88
C ALA A 105 -6.82 2.17 -10.21
N ARG A 106 -6.46 3.42 -10.50
CA ARG A 106 -6.75 4.07 -11.78
C ARG A 106 -6.14 3.32 -12.96
N LEU A 107 -4.86 2.97 -12.89
CA LEU A 107 -4.15 2.27 -13.96
C LEU A 107 -4.74 0.87 -14.19
N LEU A 108 -5.02 0.13 -13.11
CA LEU A 108 -5.66 -1.19 -13.20
C LEU A 108 -7.07 -1.10 -13.79
N GLN A 109 -7.84 -0.07 -13.47
CA GLN A 109 -9.15 0.16 -14.07
C GLN A 109 -9.05 0.39 -15.59
N THR A 110 -8.02 1.12 -16.04
CA THR A 110 -7.76 1.36 -17.46
C THR A 110 -7.33 0.08 -18.18
N ILE A 111 -6.40 -0.68 -17.60
CA ILE A 111 -5.88 -1.93 -18.19
C ILE A 111 -6.99 -2.98 -18.35
N HIS A 112 -7.86 -3.10 -17.33
CA HIS A 112 -8.88 -4.15 -17.25
C HIS A 112 -10.31 -3.62 -17.49
N GLN A 113 -10.45 -2.52 -18.23
CA GLN A 113 -11.75 -1.85 -18.38
C GLN A 113 -12.83 -2.80 -18.92
N ALA A 114 -12.50 -3.61 -19.91
CA ALA A 114 -13.43 -4.53 -20.56
C ALA A 114 -13.88 -5.65 -19.61
N GLU A 115 -12.95 -6.25 -18.87
CA GLU A 115 -13.25 -7.29 -17.89
C GLU A 115 -14.05 -6.72 -16.72
N LEU A 116 -13.67 -5.55 -16.21
CA LEU A 116 -14.38 -4.89 -15.11
C LEU A 116 -15.81 -4.51 -15.51
N GLU A 117 -16.05 -4.08 -16.76
CA GLU A 117 -17.41 -3.80 -17.25
C GLU A 117 -18.28 -5.06 -17.28
N LEU A 118 -17.71 -6.22 -17.59
CA LEU A 118 -18.42 -7.50 -17.58
C LEU A 118 -18.88 -7.91 -16.16
N TYR A 119 -18.05 -7.72 -15.15
CA TYR A 119 -18.34 -8.15 -13.78
C TYR A 119 -19.05 -7.09 -12.93
N LEU A 120 -18.70 -5.82 -13.10
CA LEU A 120 -19.15 -4.71 -12.24
C LEU A 120 -20.13 -3.76 -12.94
N GLY A 121 -20.39 -3.98 -14.24
CA GLY A 121 -21.11 -3.07 -15.10
C GLY A 121 -20.29 -1.83 -15.47
N LYS A 122 -20.88 -0.95 -16.27
CA LYS A 122 -20.23 0.30 -16.68
C LYS A 122 -20.04 1.25 -15.50
N GLN A 123 -18.78 1.45 -15.11
CA GLN A 123 -18.38 2.38 -14.06
C GLN A 123 -17.75 3.65 -14.67
N PRO A 124 -17.85 4.82 -14.01
CA PRO A 124 -17.08 5.98 -14.43
C PRO A 124 -15.57 5.73 -14.19
N PRO A 125 -14.69 6.26 -15.06
CA PRO A 125 -13.26 6.14 -14.86
C PRO A 125 -12.81 6.97 -13.65
N LEU A 126 -11.80 6.48 -12.92
CA LEU A 126 -11.14 7.21 -11.85
C LEU A 126 -10.38 8.41 -12.43
N PRO A 127 -10.58 9.63 -11.91
CA PRO A 127 -9.83 10.80 -12.35
C PRO A 127 -8.36 10.69 -11.96
N ASP A 128 -7.47 11.28 -12.77
CA ASP A 128 -6.06 11.38 -12.42
C ASP A 128 -5.83 12.56 -11.47
N LEU A 129 -5.75 12.26 -10.17
CA LEU A 129 -5.56 13.25 -9.11
C LEU A 129 -4.09 13.41 -8.71
N PHE A 130 -3.27 12.37 -8.90
CA PHE A 130 -1.93 12.28 -8.32
C PHE A 130 -0.82 11.96 -9.31
N GLY A 131 -1.11 11.80 -10.61
CA GLY A 131 -0.10 11.50 -11.64
C GLY A 131 1.06 12.51 -11.65
N ALA A 132 0.73 13.82 -11.63
CA ALA A 132 1.73 14.89 -11.60
C ALA A 132 2.55 14.91 -10.30
N ALA A 133 1.92 14.66 -9.14
CA ALA A 133 2.61 14.63 -7.85
C ALA A 133 3.59 13.45 -7.73
N LEU A 134 3.28 12.36 -8.41
CA LEU A 134 4.11 11.16 -8.45
C LEU A 134 5.19 11.21 -9.53
N ASP A 135 5.24 12.23 -10.39
CA ASP A 135 6.20 12.40 -11.51
C ASP A 135 6.19 11.21 -12.49
N LEU A 136 5.01 10.62 -12.74
CA LEU A 136 4.89 9.41 -13.57
C LEU A 136 5.04 9.73 -15.07
N PRO A 137 5.63 8.82 -15.86
CA PRO A 137 5.74 9.02 -17.30
C PRO A 137 4.36 8.95 -17.97
N GLU A 138 4.20 9.68 -19.07
CA GLU A 138 3.01 9.61 -19.94
C GLU A 138 3.12 8.46 -20.96
N ASP A 139 3.45 7.26 -20.48
CA ASP A 139 3.63 6.04 -21.28
C ASP A 139 2.36 5.16 -21.27
N SER A 140 2.49 3.88 -21.64
CA SER A 140 1.39 2.93 -21.53
C SER A 140 0.98 2.72 -20.05
N PRO A 141 -0.29 2.40 -19.77
CA PRO A 141 -0.75 2.13 -18.41
C PRO A 141 0.04 1.03 -17.69
N GLU A 142 0.46 0.00 -18.41
CA GLU A 142 1.25 -1.14 -17.90
C GLU A 142 2.66 -0.70 -17.49
N GLU A 143 3.32 0.07 -18.34
CA GLU A 143 4.66 0.60 -18.06
C GLU A 143 4.62 1.61 -16.92
N THR A 144 3.61 2.47 -16.90
CA THR A 144 3.38 3.41 -15.80
C THR A 144 3.15 2.67 -14.48
N LEU A 145 2.39 1.57 -14.50
CA LEU A 145 2.14 0.75 -13.31
C LEU A 145 3.41 0.04 -12.84
N ARG A 146 4.28 -0.39 -13.76
CA ARG A 146 5.60 -0.97 -13.46
C ARG A 146 6.49 0.04 -12.73
N VAL A 147 6.63 1.25 -13.29
CA VAL A 147 7.41 2.35 -12.69
C VAL A 147 6.85 2.76 -11.33
N LEU A 148 5.52 2.81 -11.19
CA LEU A 148 4.86 3.09 -9.92
C LEU A 148 5.22 2.06 -8.84
N GLY A 149 5.25 0.78 -9.19
CA GLY A 149 5.66 -0.30 -8.29
C GLY A 149 7.10 -0.17 -7.81
N GLU A 150 8.03 0.19 -8.71
CA GLU A 150 9.42 0.46 -8.35
C GLU A 150 9.56 1.65 -7.39
N ARG A 151 8.83 2.74 -7.65
CA ARG A 151 8.80 3.91 -6.75
C ARG A 151 8.23 3.56 -5.38
N GLN A 152 7.15 2.78 -5.34
CA GLN A 152 6.58 2.32 -4.07
C GLN A 152 7.57 1.45 -3.29
N GLN A 153 8.30 0.56 -3.96
CA GLN A 153 9.37 -0.22 -3.32
C GLN A 153 10.50 0.66 -2.79
N GLN A 154 10.89 1.72 -3.51
CA GLN A 154 11.91 2.66 -3.03
C GLN A 154 11.43 3.41 -1.79
N LEU A 155 10.15 3.79 -1.73
CA LEU A 155 9.54 4.42 -0.56
C LEU A 155 9.51 3.49 0.65
N LEU A 156 9.23 2.19 0.45
CA LEU A 156 9.23 1.16 1.50
C LEU A 156 10.66 0.79 1.95
N GLY A 157 11.57 0.55 1.00
CA GLY A 157 12.94 0.11 1.26
C GLY A 157 13.84 1.18 1.87
N ARG A 158 13.52 2.47 1.72
CA ARG A 158 14.21 3.55 2.44
C ARG A 158 13.80 3.65 3.91
N CYS A 159 12.70 3.01 4.32
CA CYS A 159 12.26 2.99 5.71
C CYS A 159 12.87 1.80 6.50
N GLU A 160 13.47 0.82 5.82
CA GLU A 160 14.16 -0.32 6.42
C GLU A 160 15.68 -0.11 6.51
N LYS A 161 16.13 1.06 6.97
CA LYS A 161 17.38 1.05 7.74
C LYS A 161 17.00 0.62 9.15
N PRO A 162 17.24 -0.64 9.57
CA PRO A 162 17.10 -0.97 10.97
C PRO A 162 18.01 0.00 11.72
N LEU A 163 17.43 0.76 12.65
CA LEU A 163 18.18 1.46 13.69
C LEU A 163 19.27 0.51 14.17
N GLY A 164 20.52 0.89 13.92
CA GLY A 164 21.68 0.00 14.03
C GLY A 164 21.74 -0.67 15.38
N LEU A 165 21.32 -1.94 15.42
CA LEU A 165 21.76 -2.88 16.43
C LEU A 165 22.94 -3.63 15.83
N PRO A 166 24.13 -3.57 16.46
CA PRO A 166 25.26 -4.37 16.03
C PRO A 166 24.93 -5.84 16.29
N LEU A 167 24.42 -6.54 15.27
CA LEU A 167 24.31 -7.99 15.29
C LEU A 167 25.73 -8.56 15.21
N GLY A 168 26.18 -9.12 16.33
CA GLY A 168 27.42 -9.86 16.45
C GLY A 168 27.51 -10.99 15.44
N SER A 169 28.74 -11.28 15.00
CA SER A 169 29.09 -12.33 14.06
C SER A 169 28.59 -13.71 14.53
N GLY A 170 27.50 -14.18 13.93
CA GLY A 170 27.00 -15.55 14.08
C GLY A 170 27.14 -16.30 12.76
N VAL A 171 27.94 -17.37 12.78
CA VAL A 171 28.32 -18.20 11.63
C VAL A 171 27.08 -18.79 10.93
N ALA A 172 26.94 -18.52 9.64
CA ALA A 172 25.83 -19.01 8.82
C ALA A 172 26.02 -20.50 8.43
N HIS A 173 25.16 -21.37 8.94
CA HIS A 173 24.95 -22.70 8.37
C HIS A 173 23.89 -22.61 7.26
N ARG A 174 24.29 -22.96 6.03
CA ARG A 174 23.42 -23.08 4.86
C ARG A 174 22.58 -24.36 4.98
N THR A 175 21.26 -24.22 5.00
CA THR A 175 20.33 -25.32 4.70
C THR A 175 19.49 -24.89 3.51
N ALA A 176 19.61 -25.63 2.40
CA ALA A 176 18.78 -25.45 1.22
C ALA A 176 17.48 -26.22 1.42
N ILE A 177 16.34 -25.55 1.22
CA ILE A 177 15.03 -26.19 1.09
C ILE A 177 14.55 -25.91 -0.33
N ALA A 178 14.41 -26.97 -1.12
CA ALA A 178 13.72 -26.93 -2.41
C ALA A 178 12.22 -27.13 -2.14
N VAL A 179 11.37 -26.21 -2.60
CA VAL A 179 9.92 -26.43 -2.66
C VAL A 179 9.46 -26.28 -4.11
N GLY A 180 8.93 -27.38 -4.63
CA GLY A 180 8.30 -27.50 -5.94
C GLY A 180 7.09 -26.59 -6.08
N GLY A 181 6.83 -26.19 -7.33
CA GLY A 181 5.96 -25.08 -7.66
C GLY A 181 4.46 -25.32 -7.57
N VAL A 182 3.74 -24.20 -7.61
CA VAL A 182 2.44 -24.03 -8.24
C VAL A 182 2.41 -22.59 -8.77
N VAL A 183 2.10 -22.45 -10.07
CA VAL A 183 1.86 -21.17 -10.74
C VAL A 183 0.40 -20.79 -10.47
N VAL A 184 0.20 -19.65 -9.81
CA VAL A 184 -1.08 -18.94 -9.83
C VAL A 184 -0.81 -17.60 -10.50
N GLN A 185 -1.27 -17.45 -11.75
CA GLN A 185 -1.30 -16.16 -12.45
C GLN A 185 -2.29 -15.25 -11.72
N GLY A 186 -1.75 -14.26 -11.03
CA GLY A 186 -2.51 -13.22 -10.34
C GLY A 186 -1.52 -12.38 -9.57
N PHE A 187 -0.91 -11.42 -10.26
CA PHE A 187 -0.04 -10.33 -9.78
C PHE A 187 0.23 -10.33 -8.26
N PHE A 188 1.04 -11.29 -7.83
CA PHE A 188 1.76 -11.23 -6.58
C PHE A 188 3.15 -10.83 -7.00
N ILE A 189 3.57 -9.59 -6.77
CA ILE A 189 4.99 -9.24 -6.89
C ILE A 189 5.68 -10.10 -5.83
N PRO A 190 6.47 -11.13 -6.20
CA PRO A 190 7.16 -11.90 -5.19
C PRO A 190 8.18 -10.96 -4.56
N PHE A 191 8.12 -10.81 -3.25
CA PHE A 191 9.27 -10.37 -2.45
C PHE A 191 10.33 -11.48 -2.54
N SER A 192 11.00 -11.56 -3.69
CA SER A 192 12.10 -12.50 -3.92
C SER A 192 13.39 -11.85 -3.44
N GLY A 193 13.56 -11.83 -2.12
CA GLY A 193 14.84 -11.59 -1.49
C GLY A 193 15.74 -12.81 -1.70
N SER A 194 16.32 -12.95 -2.88
CA SER A 194 17.47 -13.84 -3.11
C SER A 194 18.56 -13.04 -3.81
N GLY A 195 19.29 -12.25 -3.02
CA GLY A 195 20.54 -11.65 -3.45
C GLY A 195 21.58 -12.73 -3.71
N THR A 196 21.82 -13.05 -4.97
CA THR A 196 23.12 -13.62 -5.38
C THR A 196 24.06 -12.45 -5.61
N LEU A 197 24.89 -12.16 -4.61
CA LEU A 197 26.09 -11.35 -4.79
C LEU A 197 27.05 -12.12 -5.71
N THR A 198 27.20 -11.64 -6.94
CA THR A 198 28.45 -11.80 -7.68
C THR A 198 29.14 -10.45 -7.66
N GLU A 199 30.13 -10.33 -6.77
CA GLU A 199 31.21 -9.36 -6.89
C GLU A 199 31.78 -9.40 -8.31
N SER A 200 31.74 -8.26 -9.00
CA SER A 200 32.68 -7.97 -10.07
C SER A 200 33.10 -6.51 -9.91
N CYS A 201 34.23 -6.34 -9.22
CA CYS A 201 34.96 -5.09 -9.16
C CYS A 201 35.63 -4.86 -10.53
N ALA A 202 35.09 -3.95 -11.32
CA ALA A 202 35.83 -3.34 -12.43
C ALA A 202 35.39 -1.88 -12.55
N GLY A 203 36.38 -0.99 -12.43
CA GLY A 203 36.20 0.42 -12.14
C GLY A 203 35.45 1.24 -13.20
N ALA A 204 34.77 2.26 -12.70
CA ALA A 204 34.41 3.43 -13.47
C ALA A 204 34.60 4.67 -12.58
N ASN A 205 35.57 5.46 -12.98
CA ASN A 205 35.94 6.77 -12.45
C ASN A 205 34.80 7.77 -12.71
N PRO A 206 34.22 8.45 -11.71
CA PRO A 206 33.24 9.51 -11.98
C PRO A 206 33.96 10.80 -12.41
N PRO A 207 33.64 11.40 -13.57
CA PRO A 207 34.18 12.68 -13.95
C PRO A 207 33.47 13.81 -13.20
N GLY A 208 34.28 14.66 -12.56
CA GLY A 208 34.16 16.12 -12.62
C GLY A 208 32.92 16.76 -12.00
N CYS A 209 33.04 17.18 -10.74
CA CYS A 209 32.34 18.35 -10.24
C CYS A 209 32.80 19.57 -11.05
N TYR A 210 31.91 20.13 -11.87
CA TYR A 210 32.09 21.45 -12.45
C TYR A 210 31.69 22.49 -11.40
N GLU A 211 32.67 23.08 -10.73
CA GLU A 211 32.48 24.41 -10.13
C GLU A 211 32.42 25.42 -11.28
N ALA A 212 31.23 25.91 -11.58
CA ALA A 212 31.08 27.09 -12.41
C ALA A 212 31.38 28.32 -11.55
N GLU A 213 32.62 28.81 -11.65
CA GLU A 213 32.94 30.21 -11.41
C GLU A 213 32.02 31.08 -12.28
N MET A 214 31.19 31.90 -11.65
CA MET A 214 30.62 33.09 -12.28
C MET A 214 31.21 34.31 -11.58
N SER A 215 32.28 34.83 -12.19
CA SER A 215 32.84 36.15 -11.95
C SER A 215 32.16 37.17 -12.87
N SER A 216 31.73 38.28 -12.25
CA SER A 216 31.63 39.66 -12.74
C SER A 216 30.71 40.03 -13.91
N ALA A 217 29.76 40.93 -13.62
CA ALA A 217 29.84 42.33 -14.04
C ALA A 217 29.20 43.24 -12.99
#